data_AF-A0AA41MF63-F1
#
_entry.id   AF-A0AA41MF63-F1
#
_cell.length_a   1.000
_cell.length_b   1.000
_cell.length_c   1.000
_cell.angle_alpha   90.00
_cell.angle_beta   90.00
_cell.angle_gamma   90.00
#
_symmetry.space_group_name_H-M   'P 1'
#
loop_
_entity.id
_entity.type
_entity.pdbx_description
1 polymer ?
#
loop_
_entity_poly.entity_id
_entity_poly.type
_entity_poly.pdbx_seq_one_letter_code
_entity_poly.pdbx_strand_id
1 'polypeptide(L)'
;MVMRVPAQILGFLLLCLTGARCDILMTQSPSSLSTSPGERIIITCRDSQGISNYLNWHQEKSGQAPKFLIYYANRLESGVPSRFSGSGSGTGFTLTISSLESEVVANYYCQHCSYIPLTVIQAMT
;
A
#
# COMPACT_ATOMS: atom_id res chain seq x y z
N MET A 1 -44.31 -4.53 31.14
CA MET A 1 -43.74 -3.16 31.23
C MET A 1 -43.18 -2.82 29.85
N VAL A 2 -43.78 -1.86 29.14
CA VAL A 2 -43.25 -1.40 27.84
C VAL A 2 -42.03 -0.55 28.14
N MET A 3 -40.85 -1.04 27.75
CA MET A 3 -39.59 -0.33 27.88
C MET A 3 -39.59 0.86 26.91
N ARG A 4 -40.04 2.03 27.37
CA ARG A 4 -39.87 3.29 26.65
C ARG A 4 -38.42 3.73 26.82
N VAL A 5 -37.63 3.64 25.76
CA VAL A 5 -36.30 4.24 25.69
C VAL A 5 -36.47 5.74 25.42
N PRO A 6 -36.01 6.64 26.31
CA PRO A 6 -36.01 8.08 26.09
C PRO A 6 -35.40 8.46 24.73
N ALA A 7 -36.06 9.32 23.95
CA ALA A 7 -35.57 9.80 22.66
C ALA A 7 -34.16 10.43 22.73
N GLN A 8 -33.76 10.93 23.91
CA GLN A 8 -32.43 11.46 24.19
C GLN A 8 -31.34 10.39 24.15
N ILE A 9 -31.65 9.16 24.57
CA ILE A 9 -30.74 8.01 24.53
C ILE A 9 -30.58 7.52 23.09
N LEU A 10 -31.65 7.55 22.29
CA LEU A 10 -31.57 7.26 20.85
C LEU A 10 -30.70 8.30 20.12
N GLY A 11 -30.83 9.58 20.47
CA GLY A 11 -29.98 10.66 19.93
C GLY A 11 -28.50 10.49 20.28
N PHE A 12 -28.18 10.11 21.52
CA PHE A 12 -26.79 9.86 21.96
C PHE A 12 -26.18 8.62 21.29
N LEU A 13 -26.98 7.56 21.07
CA LEU A 13 -26.56 6.37 20.30
C LEU A 13 -26.30 6.68 18.82
N LEU A 14 -27.05 7.60 18.21
CA LEU A 14 -26.85 8.04 16.83
C LEU A 14 -25.59 8.91 16.68
N LEU A 15 -25.24 9.71 17.69
CA LEU A 15 -23.99 10.50 17.75
C LEU A 15 -22.73 9.63 17.85
N CYS A 16 -22.82 8.39 18.36
CA CYS A 16 -21.69 7.46 18.39
C CYS A 16 -21.38 6.82 17.01
N LEU A 17 -22.34 6.81 16.08
CA LEU A 17 -22.16 6.19 14.75
C LEU A 17 -21.46 7.12 13.75
N THR A 18 -21.38 8.43 14.03
CA THR A 18 -20.69 9.39 13.13
C THR A 18 -19.16 9.29 13.20
N GLY A 19 -18.62 8.43 14.08
CA GLY A 19 -17.18 8.28 14.33
C GLY A 19 -16.55 6.98 13.81
N ALA A 20 -17.21 6.20 12.96
CA ALA A 20 -16.60 5.02 12.36
C ALA A 20 -15.51 5.44 11.35
N ARG A 21 -14.24 5.38 11.76
CA ARG A 21 -13.10 5.45 10.82
C ARG A 21 -13.06 4.13 10.03
N CYS A 22 -13.32 4.19 8.73
CA CYS A 22 -12.96 3.10 7.84
C CYS A 22 -11.44 3.11 7.67
N ASP A 23 -10.74 2.13 8.23
CA ASP A 23 -9.31 1.95 7.97
C ASP A 23 -9.09 1.64 6.48
N ILE A 24 -8.09 2.29 5.89
CA ILE A 24 -7.65 1.99 4.53
C ILE A 24 -6.76 0.75 4.59
N LEU A 25 -7.18 -0.29 3.89
CA LEU A 25 -6.46 -1.56 3.83
C LEU A 25 -5.68 -1.63 2.52
N MET A 26 -4.36 -1.75 2.65
CA MET A 26 -3.45 -2.02 1.55
C MET A 26 -3.12 -3.53 1.53
N THR A 27 -3.33 -4.17 0.38
CA THR A 27 -2.99 -5.59 0.17
C THR A 27 -1.98 -5.71 -0.97
N GLN A 28 -0.92 -6.49 -0.77
CA GLN A 28 0.15 -6.64 -1.75
C GLN A 28 0.34 -8.11 -2.14
N SER A 29 0.69 -8.36 -3.40
CA SER A 29 0.98 -9.71 -3.91
C SER A 29 2.08 -9.68 -4.98
N PRO A 30 2.98 -10.67 -5.02
CA PRO A 30 3.11 -11.76 -4.05
C PRO A 30 3.72 -11.27 -2.73
N SER A 31 3.54 -12.04 -1.65
CA SER A 31 4.17 -11.75 -0.34
C SER A 31 5.68 -12.05 -0.35
N SER A 32 6.10 -13.06 -1.11
CA SER A 32 7.49 -13.39 -1.39
C SER A 32 7.61 -13.94 -2.80
N LEU A 33 8.76 -13.72 -3.43
CA LEU A 33 9.04 -14.22 -4.77
C LEU A 33 10.52 -14.60 -4.85
N SER A 34 10.78 -15.77 -5.42
CA SER A 34 12.11 -16.18 -5.87
C SER A 34 12.05 -16.37 -7.38
N THR A 35 12.97 -15.74 -8.10
CA THR A 35 12.95 -15.65 -9.57
C THR A 35 14.38 -15.81 -10.08
N SER A 36 14.52 -16.29 -11.31
CA SER A 36 15.82 -16.42 -11.95
C SER A 36 16.35 -15.04 -12.38
N PRO A 37 17.67 -14.83 -12.41
CA PRO A 37 18.25 -13.61 -12.95
C PRO A 37 17.72 -13.32 -14.36
N GLY A 38 17.28 -12.08 -14.57
CA GLY A 38 16.77 -11.61 -15.87
C GLY A 38 15.26 -11.73 -16.05
N GLU A 39 14.57 -12.43 -15.15
CA GLU A 39 13.11 -12.48 -15.17
C GLU A 39 12.48 -11.15 -14.71
N ARG A 40 11.34 -10.80 -15.33
CA ARG A 40 10.59 -9.60 -14.96
C ARG A 40 9.80 -9.87 -13.68
N ILE A 41 9.95 -9.00 -12.69
CA ILE A 41 9.15 -9.04 -11.46
C ILE A 41 7.97 -8.09 -11.58
N ILE A 42 6.80 -8.57 -11.14
CA ILE A 42 5.57 -7.79 -11.05
C ILE A 42 5.03 -7.92 -9.63
N ILE A 43 4.90 -6.80 -8.94
CA ILE A 43 4.28 -6.70 -7.61
C ILE A 43 3.01 -5.88 -7.76
N THR A 44 1.91 -6.40 -7.24
CA THR A 44 0.60 -5.75 -7.28
C THR A 44 0.25 -5.23 -5.90
N CYS A 45 -0.42 -4.08 -5.85
CA CYS A 45 -0.97 -3.52 -4.63
C CYS A 45 -2.42 -3.10 -4.88
N ARG A 46 -3.30 -3.45 -3.94
CA ARG A 46 -4.71 -3.04 -3.97
C ARG A 46 -5.09 -2.26 -2.73
N ASP A 47 -5.83 -1.19 -2.99
CA ASP A 47 -6.44 -0.33 -1.99
C ASP A 47 -7.94 -0.66 -1.87
N SER A 48 -8.46 -0.66 -0.63
CA SER A 48 -9.86 -1.04 -0.36
C SER A 48 -10.90 0.03 -0.70
N GLN A 49 -10.52 1.30 -0.86
CA GLN A 49 -11.44 2.44 -1.01
C GLN A 49 -11.26 3.23 -2.33
N GLY A 50 -10.10 3.12 -2.97
CA GLY A 50 -9.74 3.84 -4.18
C GLY A 50 -9.06 5.17 -3.87
N ILE A 51 -7.81 5.32 -4.29
CA ILE A 51 -6.91 6.40 -3.84
C ILE A 51 -6.39 7.25 -5.00
N SER A 52 -7.15 7.33 -6.10
CA SER A 52 -6.72 7.98 -7.34
C SER A 52 -5.33 7.48 -7.75
N ASN A 53 -4.29 8.33 -7.72
CA ASN A 53 -2.90 7.95 -7.94
C ASN A 53 -2.01 8.21 -6.70
N TYR A 54 -2.58 8.38 -5.51
CA TYR A 54 -1.86 8.69 -4.27
C TYR A 54 -1.17 7.45 -3.66
N LEU A 55 -0.37 6.77 -4.47
CA LEU A 55 0.40 5.61 -4.05
C LEU A 55 1.90 5.83 -4.29
N ASN A 56 2.69 5.38 -3.32
CA ASN A 56 4.13 5.37 -3.37
C ASN A 56 4.67 3.94 -3.28
N TRP A 57 5.82 3.70 -3.91
CA TRP A 57 6.58 2.45 -3.81
C TRP A 57 7.91 2.68 -3.10
N HIS A 58 8.24 1.78 -2.18
CA HIS A 58 9.47 1.79 -1.42
C HIS A 58 10.26 0.49 -1.62
N GLN A 59 11.58 0.57 -1.48
CA GLN A 59 12.50 -0.57 -1.44
C GLN A 59 13.27 -0.55 -0.11
N GLU A 60 13.28 -1.65 0.61
CA GLU A 60 14.08 -1.82 1.81
C GLU A 60 15.06 -2.99 1.61
N LYS A 61 16.36 -2.66 1.56
CA LYS A 61 17.42 -3.66 1.55
C LYS A 61 17.78 -4.02 2.99
N SER A 62 18.18 -5.26 3.25
CA SER A 62 18.59 -5.69 4.58
C SER A 62 19.66 -4.76 5.17
N GLY A 63 19.40 -4.25 6.38
CA GLY A 63 20.28 -3.31 7.09
C GLY A 63 20.30 -1.87 6.54
N GLN A 64 19.42 -1.52 5.59
CA GLN A 64 19.29 -0.17 5.05
C GLN A 64 17.91 0.41 5.35
N ALA A 65 17.82 1.74 5.47
CA ALA A 65 16.54 2.42 5.57
C ALA A 65 15.71 2.24 4.28
N PRO A 66 14.36 2.22 4.36
CA PRO A 66 13.50 2.24 3.19
C PRO A 66 13.85 3.41 2.26
N LYS A 67 14.06 3.09 0.98
CA LYS A 67 14.29 4.03 -0.10
C LYS A 67 13.04 4.22 -0.91
N PHE A 68 12.76 5.46 -1.25
CA PHE A 68 11.66 5.82 -2.12
C PHE A 68 11.99 5.47 -3.58
N LEU A 69 11.10 4.75 -4.26
CA LEU A 69 11.29 4.37 -5.67
C LEU A 69 10.43 5.20 -6.61
N ILE A 70 9.12 5.20 -6.36
CA ILE A 70 8.12 5.76 -7.27
C ILE A 70 7.05 6.46 -6.45
N TYR A 71 6.62 7.63 -6.90
CA TYR A 71 5.56 8.42 -6.30
C TYR A 71 4.43 8.72 -7.27
N TYR A 72 3.27 9.05 -6.72
CA TYR A 72 2.05 9.28 -7.49
C TYR A 72 1.75 8.15 -8.50
N ALA A 73 1.94 6.90 -8.07
CA ALA A 73 1.81 5.63 -8.79
C ALA A 73 2.80 5.38 -9.95
N ASN A 74 3.31 6.41 -10.63
CA ASN A 74 4.08 6.24 -11.87
C ASN A 74 5.29 7.18 -12.05
N ARG A 75 5.57 8.08 -11.11
CA ARG A 75 6.69 9.02 -11.21
C ARG A 75 7.92 8.44 -10.54
N LEU A 76 8.96 8.18 -11.31
CA LEU A 76 10.22 7.65 -10.80
C LEU A 76 10.95 8.73 -9.99
N GLU A 77 11.43 8.37 -8.79
CA GLU A 77 12.22 9.26 -7.95
C GLU A 77 13.61 9.52 -8.57
N SER A 78 14.20 10.69 -8.30
CA SER A 78 15.50 11.04 -8.87
C SER A 78 16.59 10.08 -8.40
N GLY A 79 17.43 9.62 -9.33
CA GLY A 79 18.51 8.66 -9.05
C GLY A 79 18.06 7.20 -8.94
N VAL A 80 16.75 6.91 -9.04
CA VAL A 80 16.26 5.53 -9.12
C VAL A 80 16.48 4.97 -10.54
N PRO A 81 17.04 3.76 -10.70
CA PRO A 81 17.28 3.18 -12.02
C PRO A 81 15.99 2.97 -12.81
N SER A 82 16.04 3.20 -14.14
CA SER A 82 14.91 3.08 -15.07
C SER A 82 14.31 1.67 -15.19
N ARG A 83 14.91 0.68 -14.54
CA ARG A 83 14.38 -0.68 -14.44
C ARG A 83 13.10 -0.78 -13.61
N PHE A 84 12.88 0.19 -12.73
CA PHE A 84 11.64 0.30 -11.95
C PHE A 84 10.62 1.12 -12.73
N SER A 85 9.39 0.62 -12.79
CA SER A 85 8.26 1.34 -13.39
C SER A 85 6.99 1.03 -12.61
N GLY A 86 6.14 2.05 -12.46
CA GLY A 86 4.90 1.98 -11.71
C GLY A 86 3.71 2.29 -12.61
N SER A 87 2.59 1.63 -12.35
CA SER A 87 1.34 1.88 -13.06
C SER A 87 0.13 1.65 -12.15
N GLY A 88 -1.03 2.11 -12.61
CA GLY A 88 -2.31 1.92 -11.93
C GLY A 88 -2.94 3.21 -11.40
N SER A 89 -4.17 3.06 -10.95
CA SER A 89 -5.01 4.13 -10.38
C SER A 89 -6.23 3.53 -9.67
N GLY A 90 -6.93 4.35 -8.89
CA GLY A 90 -8.10 3.93 -8.14
C GLY A 90 -7.71 2.91 -7.08
N THR A 91 -8.11 1.66 -7.27
CA THR A 91 -7.93 0.57 -6.31
C THR A 91 -6.78 -0.37 -6.67
N GLY A 92 -6.16 -0.25 -7.84
CA GLY A 92 -5.22 -1.24 -8.35
C GLY A 92 -3.94 -0.62 -8.89
N PHE A 93 -2.81 -1.13 -8.43
CA PHE A 93 -1.47 -0.62 -8.72
C PHE A 93 -0.48 -1.74 -8.95
N THR A 94 0.55 -1.45 -9.74
CA THR A 94 1.58 -2.42 -10.12
C THR A 94 2.95 -1.76 -10.10
N LEU A 95 3.92 -2.43 -9.49
CA LEU A 95 5.35 -2.18 -9.64
C LEU A 95 5.93 -3.24 -10.56
N THR A 96 6.59 -2.81 -11.62
CA THR A 96 7.33 -3.67 -12.55
C THR A 96 8.82 -3.40 -12.43
N ILE A 97 9.60 -4.46 -12.29
CA ILE A 97 11.05 -4.42 -12.21
C ILE A 97 11.62 -5.25 -13.38
N SER A 98 12.29 -4.61 -14.34
CA SER A 98 13.07 -5.31 -15.35
C SER A 98 14.41 -5.75 -14.75
N SER A 99 14.70 -7.06 -14.75
CA SER A 99 15.83 -7.58 -13.97
C SER A 99 17.19 -7.41 -14.66
N LEU A 100 18.19 -6.96 -13.87
CA LEU A 100 19.63 -7.14 -14.06
C LEU A 100 20.23 -7.61 -12.72
N GLU A 101 20.31 -8.93 -12.62
CA GLU A 101 21.00 -9.90 -11.74
C GLU A 101 21.34 -9.68 -10.23
N SER A 102 21.43 -8.49 -9.61
CA SER A 102 21.93 -8.44 -8.20
C SER A 102 21.29 -7.47 -7.22
N GLU A 103 20.67 -6.37 -7.68
CA GLU A 103 20.15 -5.34 -6.77
C GLU A 103 18.68 -5.50 -6.38
N VAL A 104 18.07 -6.62 -6.77
CA VAL A 104 16.62 -6.84 -6.71
C VAL A 104 16.18 -7.49 -5.39
N VAL A 105 17.12 -8.09 -4.66
CA VAL A 105 16.85 -8.70 -3.34
C VAL A 105 16.61 -7.59 -2.30
N ALA A 106 15.34 -7.37 -2.00
CA ALA A 106 14.85 -6.37 -1.06
C ALA A 106 13.39 -6.66 -0.72
N ASN A 107 12.91 -6.07 0.36
CA ASN A 107 11.48 -5.93 0.58
C ASN A 107 10.96 -4.74 -0.24
N TYR A 108 9.75 -4.88 -0.78
CA TYR A 108 9.07 -3.81 -1.52
C TYR A 108 7.72 -3.54 -0.88
N TYR A 109 7.37 -2.26 -0.75
CA TYR A 109 6.15 -1.85 -0.07
C TYR A 109 5.41 -0.78 -0.88
N CYS A 110 4.11 -0.97 -1.06
CA CYS A 110 3.22 0.10 -1.45
C CYS A 110 2.71 0.88 -0.23
N GLN A 111 2.52 2.19 -0.39
CA GLN A 111 2.05 3.08 0.68
C GLN A 111 1.11 4.14 0.11
N HIS A 112 -0.02 4.37 0.77
CA HIS A 112 -0.90 5.49 0.47
C HIS A 112 -0.29 6.81 0.95
N CYS A 113 -0.24 7.86 0.11
CA CYS A 113 0.45 9.12 0.43
C CYS A 113 0.00 9.78 1.76
N SER A 114 -1.29 9.70 2.10
CA SER A 114 -1.85 10.38 3.28
C SER A 114 -1.86 9.55 4.57
N TYR A 115 -1.47 8.26 4.52
CA TYR A 115 -1.38 7.43 5.72
C TYR A 115 0.09 7.15 6.05
N ILE A 116 0.47 7.56 7.25
CA ILE A 116 1.73 7.22 7.92
C ILE A 116 1.25 6.48 9.18
N PRO A 117 1.37 5.14 9.24
CA PRO A 117 2.59 4.39 8.97
C PRO A 117 2.52 3.54 7.69
N LEU A 118 3.63 2.86 7.37
CA LEU A 118 3.67 1.76 6.40
C LEU A 118 2.67 0.68 6.85
N THR A 119 1.40 0.75 6.43
CA THR A 119 0.39 -0.26 6.76
C THR A 119 0.65 -1.52 5.94
N VAL A 120 1.72 -2.21 6.29
CA VAL A 120 1.89 -3.62 5.99
C VAL A 120 0.99 -4.37 6.97
N ILE A 121 -0.24 -4.72 6.56
CA ILE A 121 -1.11 -5.58 7.39
C ILE A 121 -0.68 -7.06 7.27
N GLN A 122 0.28 -7.37 6.40
CA GLN A 122 0.94 -8.69 6.37
C GLN A 122 2.44 -8.55 6.14
N ALA A 123 3.19 -8.48 7.24
CA ALA A 123 4.58 -8.93 7.23
C ALA A 123 4.50 -10.45 7.28
N MET A 124 4.59 -11.10 6.12
CA MET A 124 4.82 -12.54 6.11
C MET A 124 6.33 -12.76 6.05
N THR A 125 6.82 -13.37 7.13
CA THR A 125 8.15 -13.97 7.26
C THR A 125 8.41 -15.03 6.22
#